data_AF-A0A7L4EZP9-F1
#
_entry.id   AF-A0A7L4EZP9-F1
#
_cell.length_a   1.000
_cell.length_b   1.000
_cell.length_c   1.000
_cell.angle_alpha   90.00
_cell.angle_beta   90.00
_cell.angle_gamma   90.00
#
_symmetry.space_group_name_H-M   'P 1'
#
loop_
_entity.id
_entity.type
_entity.pdbx_description
1 polymer ?
#
loop_
_entity_poly.entity_id
_entity_poly.type
_entity_poly.pdbx_seq_one_letter_code
_entity_poly.pdbx_strand_id
1 'polypeptide(L)' 'MKILFLLFPLILLLVQGAAGSATTCWRIQGFCSRLRCPRGTNTVGRCAPGFVCCRR' A
#
# COMPACT_ATOMS: atom_id res chain seq x y z
N MET A 1 -27.99 -6.22 -19.50
CA MET A 1 -27.60 -6.07 -18.08
C MET A 1 -26.71 -7.26 -17.70
N LYS A 2 -25.39 -7.08 -17.69
CA LYS A 2 -24.39 -8.14 -17.39
C LYS A 2 -22.98 -7.58 -17.12
N ILE A 3 -22.69 -6.39 -17.66
CA ILE A 3 -21.38 -5.70 -17.57
C ILE A 3 -21.00 -5.29 -16.13
N LEU A 4 -21.98 -5.01 -15.26
CA LEU A 4 -21.71 -4.58 -13.89
C LEU A 4 -20.98 -5.65 -13.05
N PHE A 5 -21.23 -6.93 -13.33
CA PHE A 5 -20.58 -8.05 -12.64
C PHE A 5 -19.11 -8.25 -13.04
N LEU A 6 -18.68 -7.75 -14.21
CA LEU A 6 -17.28 -7.82 -14.64
C LEU A 6 -16.42 -6.68 -14.09
N LEU A 7 -17.02 -5.53 -13.76
CA LEU A 7 -16.30 -4.42 -13.15
C LEU A 7 -15.88 -4.74 -11.71
N PHE A 8 -16.71 -5.47 -10.96
CA PHE A 8 -16.45 -5.82 -9.57
C PHE A 8 -15.14 -6.60 -9.35
N PRO A 9 -14.83 -7.71 -10.07
CA PRO A 9 -13.58 -8.42 -9.89
C PRO A 9 -12.36 -7.59 -10.31
N LEU A 10 -12.51 -6.71 -11.31
CA LEU A 10 -11.43 -5.82 -11.74
C LEU A 10 -11.06 -4.85 -10.61
N ILE A 11 -12.05 -4.21 -9.98
CA ILE A 11 -11.82 -3.28 -8.87
C ILE A 11 -11.17 -3.99 -7.67
N LEU A 12 -11.58 -5.22 -7.36
CA LEU A 12 -10.96 -6.01 -6.29
C LEU A 12 -9.48 -6.33 -6.59
N LEU A 13 -9.16 -6.67 -7.85
CA LEU A 13 -7.78 -6.90 -8.28
C LEU A 13 -6.91 -5.64 -8.16
N LEU A 14 -7.45 -4.48 -8.52
CA LEU A 14 -6.77 -3.19 -8.37
C LEU A 14 -6.50 -2.85 -6.89
N VAL A 15 -7.43 -3.16 -5.98
CA VAL A 15 -7.24 -3.00 -4.54
C VAL A 15 -6.13 -3.92 -4.00
N GLN A 16 -6.02 -5.16 -4.50
CA GLN A 16 -4.96 -6.08 -4.08
C GLN A 16 -3.57 -5.64 -4.57
N GLY A 17 -3.48 -5.08 -5.78
CA GLY A 17 -2.22 -4.54 -6.33
C GLY A 17 -1.65 -3.36 -5.53
N ALA A 18 -2.52 -2.49 -5.01
CA ALA A 18 -2.11 -1.42 -4.10
C ALA A 18 -1.77 -1.94 -2.69
N ALA A 19 -2.50 -2.95 -2.22
CA ALA A 19 -2.32 -3.53 -0.88
C ALA A 19 -1.01 -4.31 -0.74
N GLY A 20 -0.43 -4.87 -1.80
CA GLY A 20 0.79 -5.69 -1.73
C GLY A 20 2.00 -4.98 -1.10
N SER A 21 2.19 -3.69 -1.39
CA SER A 21 3.33 -2.93 -0.84
C SER A 21 3.06 -2.34 0.55
N ALA A 22 1.79 -2.05 0.87
CA ALA A 22 1.40 -1.69 2.22
C ALA A 22 1.53 -2.92 3.15
N THR A 23 0.90 -4.05 2.82
CA THR A 23 0.88 -5.27 3.65
C THR A 23 2.28 -5.80 3.97
N THR A 24 3.22 -5.70 3.04
CA THR A 24 4.63 -6.03 3.29
C THR A 24 5.28 -5.08 4.30
N CYS A 25 4.97 -3.79 4.25
CA CYS A 25 5.38 -2.82 5.28
C CYS A 25 4.82 -3.18 6.67
N TRP A 26 3.54 -3.54 6.75
CA TRP A 26 2.91 -3.98 8.01
C TRP A 26 3.51 -5.28 8.54
N ARG A 27 3.86 -6.23 7.66
CA ARG A 27 4.47 -7.52 8.04
C ARG A 27 5.81 -7.34 8.76
N ILE A 28 6.57 -6.30 8.42
CA ILE A 28 7.85 -5.96 9.10
C ILE A 28 7.68 -5.01 10.28
N GLN A 29 6.46 -4.88 10.82
CA GLN A 29 6.09 -3.91 11.85
C GLN A 29 6.42 -2.44 11.47
N GLY A 30 6.43 -2.16 10.17
CA GLY A 30 6.51 -0.81 9.64
C GLY A 30 5.12 -0.18 9.47
N PHE A 31 5.10 1.10 9.14
CA PHE A 31 3.89 1.85 8.81
C PHE A 31 4.11 2.69 7.56
N CYS A 32 3.02 3.02 6.86
CA CYS A 32 3.08 3.86 5.68
C CYS A 32 2.94 5.34 6.06
N SER A 33 3.86 6.17 5.58
CA SER A 33 3.81 7.63 5.76
C SER A 33 3.81 8.36 4.42
N ARG A 34 3.24 9.56 4.38
CA ARG A 34 3.11 10.36 3.16
C ARG A 34 4.42 11.11 2.90
N LEU A 35 4.98 10.98 1.70
CA LEU A 35 6.21 11.63 1.20
C LEU A 35 7.51 11.27 1.94
N ARG A 36 7.55 11.29 3.28
CA ARG A 36 8.76 11.07 4.09
C ARG A 36 8.42 10.40 5.42
N CYS A 37 9.43 9.80 6.04
CA CYS A 37 9.31 9.21 7.37
C CYS A 37 9.46 10.27 8.48
N PRO A 38 8.70 10.17 9.59
CA PRO A 38 8.87 11.02 10.75
C PRO A 38 10.25 10.81 11.41
N ARG A 39 10.71 11.82 12.16
CA ARG A 39 12.02 11.76 12.85
C ARG A 39 12.09 10.53 13.75
N GLY A 40 13.22 9.83 13.71
CA GLY A 40 13.44 8.59 14.45
C GLY A 40 12.91 7.33 13.75
N THR A 41 12.56 7.41 12.46
CA THR A 41 12.21 6.25 11.64
C THR A 41 12.89 6.32 10.28
N ASN A 42 13.29 5.16 9.75
CA ASN A 42 14.00 5.02 8.48
C ASN A 42 13.06 4.58 7.37
N THR A 43 13.34 5.02 6.14
CA THR A 43 12.64 4.56 4.95
C THR A 43 13.17 3.18 4.55
N VAL A 44 12.31 2.17 4.60
CA VAL A 44 12.66 0.77 4.27
C VAL A 44 12.05 0.31 2.95
N GLY A 45 11.11 1.08 2.40
CA GLY A 45 10.45 0.75 1.15
C GLY A 45 9.37 1.77 0.78
N ARG A 46 8.41 1.35 -0.06
CA ARG A 46 7.25 2.15 -0.48
C ARG A 46 5.96 1.37 -0.29
N CYS A 47 4.88 2.08 0.03
CA CYS A 47 3.55 1.52 0.23
C CYS A 47 2.54 1.88 -0.88
N ALA A 48 2.77 2.98 -1.58
CA ALA A 48 1.98 3.43 -2.72
C ALA A 48 2.73 4.60 -3.39
N PRO A 49 2.33 5.04 -4.60
CA PRO A 49 2.82 6.31 -5.15
C PRO A 49 2.60 7.45 -4.14
N GLY A 50 3.67 8.12 -3.73
CA GLY A 50 3.62 9.19 -2.71
C GLY A 50 3.58 8.71 -1.25
N PHE A 51 3.57 7.40 -0.99
CA PHE A 51 3.65 6.82 0.36
C PHE A 51 4.90 5.94 0.52
N VAL A 52 5.69 6.25 1.53
CA VAL A 52 6.90 5.52 1.90
C VAL A 52 6.61 4.57 3.06
N CYS A 53 7.28 3.42 3.08
CA CYS A 53 7.26 2.52 4.23
C CYS A 53 8.33 2.96 5.23
N CYS A 54 7.92 3.21 6.46
CA CYS A 54 8.75 3.70 7.55
C CYS A 54 8.82 2.67 8.67
N ARG A 55 10.01 2.49 9.23
CA ARG A 55 10.26 1.57 10.35
C ARG A 55 11.27 2.21 11.32
N ARG A 56 11.09 2.01 12.62
CA ARG A 56 12.12 2.37 13.61
C ARG A 56 13.36 1.51 13.41
#